data_AF-A0A6U5NY53-F1
#
_entry.id   AF-A0A6U5NY53-F1
#
_cell.length_a   1.000
_cell.length_b   1.000
_cell.length_c   1.000
_cell.angle_alpha   90.00
_cell.angle_beta   90.00
_cell.angle_gamma   90.00
#
_symmetry.space_group_name_H-M   'P 1'
#
loop_
_entity.id
_entity.type
_entity.pdbx_description
1 polymer ?
#
loop_
_entity_poly.entity_id
_entity_poly.type
_entity_poly.pdbx_seq_one_letter_code
_entity_poly.pdbx_strand_id
1 'polypeptide(L)'
;GNSERPTVLTGEAMNETTMFQEAVDNALLLEYCRICQLQLKVYFGETTNIVGLIERITKEEQSFKLTFNYYFFKFFSALGHAMAFDETGNRKAIAGIKKCLKILEQFEASGTKNVVPLVRLVQAELLVCQSKSKLSKVASNIQEAYGVAIAAAKEASFVNIEALASERAAGILAVIEGFEGISMDFYKASLTCYHEFGADAKVDELDTIIERKVQESAS
;
A
#
# COMPACT_ATOMS: atom_id res chain seq x y z
N GLY A 1 18.73 2.63 0.30
CA GLY A 1 17.59 3.56 0.30
C GLY A 1 17.69 4.40 1.55
N ASN A 2 18.49 5.47 1.52
CA ASN A 2 18.92 6.20 2.72
C ASN A 2 18.58 7.70 2.61
N SER A 3 17.42 8.03 2.03
CA SER A 3 17.01 9.42 1.88
C SER A 3 16.36 9.92 3.15
N GLU A 4 16.76 11.10 3.63
CA GLU A 4 16.07 11.83 4.72
C GLU A 4 14.59 12.12 4.39
N ARG A 5 14.21 12.02 3.10
CA ARG A 5 12.83 12.16 2.61
C ARG A 5 12.43 10.93 1.81
N PRO A 6 11.95 9.85 2.47
CA PRO A 6 11.69 8.57 1.82
C PRO A 6 10.55 8.59 0.79
N THR A 7 9.76 9.67 0.76
CA THR A 7 8.66 9.88 -0.19
C THR A 7 9.05 10.63 -1.46
N VAL A 8 10.33 11.04 -1.58
CA VAL A 8 10.90 11.74 -2.75
C VAL A 8 11.82 10.77 -3.49
N LEU A 9 11.75 10.72 -4.82
CA LEU A 9 12.58 9.83 -5.65
C LEU A 9 14.05 10.29 -5.65
N THR A 10 14.77 10.00 -4.58
CA THR A 10 16.15 10.46 -4.37
C THR A 10 17.03 9.30 -3.90
N GLY A 11 18.19 9.12 -4.53
CA GLY A 11 19.16 8.08 -4.21
C GLY A 11 20.19 7.91 -5.33
N GLU A 12 21.08 6.92 -5.19
CA GLU A 12 22.12 6.64 -6.20
C GLU A 12 21.52 6.25 -7.56
N ALA A 13 20.37 5.57 -7.56
CA ALA A 13 19.71 5.11 -8.78
C ALA A 13 18.73 6.12 -9.40
N MET A 14 18.25 7.12 -8.64
CA MET A 14 17.21 8.06 -9.10
C MET A 14 17.35 9.44 -8.46
N ASN A 15 17.17 10.49 -9.26
CA ASN A 15 17.06 11.88 -8.80
C ASN A 15 15.79 12.50 -9.37
N GLU A 16 14.83 12.83 -8.50
CA GLU A 16 13.49 13.28 -8.87
C GLU A 16 13.55 14.49 -9.80
N THR A 17 14.32 15.52 -9.44
CA THR A 17 14.44 16.74 -10.25
C THR A 17 14.96 16.44 -11.65
N THR A 18 16.00 15.61 -11.76
CA THR A 18 16.61 15.23 -13.03
C THR A 18 15.65 14.39 -13.86
N MET A 19 15.00 13.40 -13.25
CA MET A 19 14.04 12.53 -13.94
C MET A 19 12.83 13.29 -14.44
N PHE A 20 12.26 14.21 -13.65
CA PHE A 20 11.14 15.03 -14.10
C PHE A 20 11.54 15.98 -15.22
N GLN A 21 12.79 16.48 -15.23
CA GLN A 21 13.33 17.29 -16.33
C GLN A 21 13.52 16.46 -17.61
N GLU A 22 14.07 15.25 -17.51
CA GLU A 22 14.25 14.34 -18.64
C GLU A 22 12.92 13.75 -19.15
N ALA A 23 11.92 13.66 -18.29
CA ALA A 23 10.60 13.15 -18.61
C ALA A 23 9.64 14.19 -19.21
N VAL A 24 10.03 15.46 -19.32
CA VAL A 24 9.16 16.54 -19.83
C VAL A 24 8.56 16.18 -21.20
N ASP A 25 9.37 15.57 -22.07
CA ASP A 25 8.96 15.16 -23.42
C ASP A 25 8.62 13.66 -23.53
N ASN A 26 8.60 12.93 -22.40
CA ASN A 26 8.29 11.51 -22.35
C ASN A 26 7.17 11.23 -21.34
N ALA A 27 5.93 11.29 -21.83
CA ALA A 27 4.73 11.07 -21.02
C ALA A 27 4.76 9.73 -20.25
N LEU A 28 5.27 8.66 -20.86
CA LEU A 28 5.33 7.35 -20.22
C LEU A 28 6.29 7.36 -19.01
N LEU A 29 7.47 7.97 -19.18
CA LEU A 29 8.44 8.12 -18.10
C LEU A 29 7.90 9.03 -16.99
N LEU A 30 7.21 10.10 -17.37
CA LEU A 30 6.62 11.04 -16.43
C LEU A 30 5.55 10.38 -15.56
N GLU A 31 4.66 9.59 -16.16
CA GLU A 31 3.65 8.84 -15.39
C GLU A 31 4.28 7.73 -14.54
N TYR A 32 5.33 7.07 -15.03
CA TYR A 32 6.08 6.10 -14.22
C TYR A 32 6.65 6.75 -12.95
N CYS A 33 7.28 7.92 -13.06
CA CYS A 33 7.78 8.67 -11.89
C CYS A 33 6.66 8.96 -10.88
N ARG A 34 5.49 9.41 -11.36
CA ARG A 34 4.34 9.71 -10.50
C ARG A 34 3.77 8.45 -9.83
N ILE A 35 3.76 7.31 -10.52
CA ILE A 35 3.36 6.03 -9.94
C ILE A 35 4.35 5.63 -8.83
N CYS A 36 5.65 5.80 -9.03
CA CYS A 36 6.65 5.55 -7.99
C CYS A 36 6.45 6.48 -6.77
N GLN A 37 6.14 7.77 -6.99
CA GLN A 37 5.79 8.69 -5.89
C GLN A 37 4.56 8.23 -5.12
N LEU A 38 3.51 7.79 -5.82
CA LEU A 38 2.30 7.24 -5.20
C LEU A 38 2.63 5.99 -4.37
N GLN A 39 3.45 5.09 -4.92
CA GLN A 39 3.92 3.89 -4.24
C GLN A 39 4.68 4.22 -2.95
N LEU A 40 5.64 5.16 -2.99
CA LEU A 40 6.37 5.57 -1.79
C LEU A 40 5.45 6.20 -0.75
N LYS A 41 4.51 7.07 -1.17
CA LYS A 41 3.50 7.63 -0.26
C LYS A 41 2.70 6.54 0.44
N VAL A 42 2.31 5.49 -0.27
CA VAL A 42 1.60 4.34 0.32
C VAL A 42 2.49 3.58 1.30
N TYR A 43 3.74 3.29 0.93
CA TYR A 43 4.67 2.55 1.79
C TYR A 43 5.00 3.28 3.10
N PHE A 44 5.11 4.61 3.07
CA PHE A 44 5.46 5.44 4.23
C PHE A 44 4.25 6.12 4.87
N GLY A 45 3.02 5.72 4.53
CA GLY A 45 1.81 6.24 5.14
C GLY A 45 1.55 7.75 4.90
N GLU A 46 2.20 8.38 3.92
CA GLU A 46 2.08 9.81 3.65
C GLU A 46 0.83 10.12 2.83
N THR A 47 -0.16 10.74 3.46
CA THR A 47 -1.46 11.06 2.84
C THR A 47 -1.48 12.40 2.11
N THR A 48 -0.50 13.26 2.35
CA THR A 48 -0.42 14.62 1.78
C THR A 48 -0.61 14.60 0.27
N ASN A 49 -1.72 15.19 -0.19
CA ASN A 49 -2.13 15.29 -1.60
C ASN A 49 -2.21 13.95 -2.37
N ILE A 50 -2.43 12.83 -1.69
CA ILE A 50 -2.45 11.51 -2.34
C ILE A 50 -3.57 11.38 -3.38
N VAL A 51 -4.75 11.93 -3.08
CA VAL A 51 -5.90 11.93 -4.01
C VAL A 51 -5.64 12.81 -5.22
N GLY A 52 -5.04 13.99 -5.04
CA GLY A 52 -4.69 14.88 -6.15
C GLY A 52 -3.64 14.25 -7.07
N LEU A 53 -2.68 13.50 -6.52
CA LEU A 53 -1.73 12.72 -7.31
C LEU A 53 -2.43 11.61 -8.12
N ILE A 54 -3.33 10.84 -7.49
CA ILE A 54 -4.13 9.80 -8.18
C ILE A 54 -4.96 10.42 -9.32
N GLU A 55 -5.63 11.54 -9.08
CA GLU A 55 -6.42 12.24 -10.10
C GLU A 55 -5.56 12.72 -11.27
N ARG A 56 -4.35 13.22 -10.98
CA ARG A 56 -3.40 13.66 -12.02
C ARG A 56 -2.96 12.50 -12.91
N ILE A 57 -2.55 11.38 -12.31
CA ILE A 57 -2.14 10.18 -13.06
C ILE A 57 -3.34 9.61 -13.86
N THR A 58 -4.55 9.65 -13.28
CA THR A 58 -5.77 9.16 -13.95
C THR A 58 -6.08 9.92 -15.24
N LYS A 59 -5.80 11.23 -15.31
CA LYS A 59 -6.05 12.03 -16.52
C LYS A 59 -5.21 11.56 -17.71
N GLU A 60 -4.01 11.07 -17.44
CA GLU A 60 -3.05 10.63 -18.46
C GLU A 60 -3.03 9.11 -18.65
N GLU A 61 -3.97 8.38 -18.02
CA GLU A 61 -3.90 6.91 -17.93
C GLU A 61 -3.91 6.19 -19.28
N GLN A 62 -4.45 6.81 -20.34
CA GLN A 62 -4.47 6.23 -21.67
C GLN A 62 -3.06 5.98 -22.22
N SER A 63 -2.08 6.80 -21.82
CA SER A 63 -0.69 6.68 -22.28
C SER A 63 0.00 5.40 -21.80
N PHE A 64 -0.44 4.83 -20.67
CA PHE A 64 0.20 3.65 -20.06
C PHE A 64 -0.77 2.50 -19.75
N LYS A 65 -2.05 2.61 -20.15
CA LYS A 65 -3.11 1.61 -19.84
C LYS A 65 -2.79 0.19 -20.31
N LEU A 66 -2.01 0.06 -21.38
CA LEU A 66 -1.60 -1.24 -21.95
C LEU A 66 -0.30 -1.78 -21.36
N THR A 67 0.28 -1.10 -20.38
CA THR A 67 1.52 -1.51 -19.71
C THR A 67 1.23 -2.19 -18.38
N PHE A 68 2.20 -2.96 -17.88
CA PHE A 68 2.09 -3.58 -16.56
C PHE A 68 1.95 -2.54 -15.43
N ASN A 69 2.47 -1.33 -15.61
CA ASN A 69 2.34 -0.23 -14.65
C ASN A 69 0.89 0.13 -14.36
N TYR A 70 -0.05 -0.18 -15.27
CA TYR A 70 -1.45 0.19 -15.10
C TYR A 70 -2.11 -0.54 -13.92
N TYR A 71 -1.89 -1.85 -13.74
CA TYR A 71 -2.50 -2.55 -12.61
C TYR A 71 -1.80 -2.20 -11.29
N PHE A 72 -0.49 -1.92 -11.30
CA PHE A 72 0.21 -1.37 -10.12
C PHE A 72 -0.34 0.00 -9.74
N PHE A 73 -0.57 0.89 -10.72
CA PHE A 73 -1.22 2.17 -10.49
C PHE A 73 -2.60 1.99 -9.87
N LYS A 74 -3.44 1.08 -10.37
CA LYS A 74 -4.76 0.82 -9.76
C LYS A 74 -4.67 0.26 -8.36
N PHE A 75 -3.72 -0.64 -8.11
CA PHE A 75 -3.44 -1.17 -6.79
C PHE A 75 -3.07 -0.06 -5.79
N PHE A 76 -2.02 0.72 -6.08
CA PHE A 76 -1.60 1.80 -5.19
C PHE A 76 -2.63 2.94 -5.11
N SER A 77 -3.43 3.18 -6.15
CA SER A 77 -4.56 4.13 -6.07
C SER A 77 -5.64 3.67 -5.11
N ALA A 78 -5.95 2.37 -5.07
CA ALA A 78 -6.91 1.82 -4.13
C ALA A 78 -6.41 2.01 -2.68
N LEU A 79 -5.13 1.70 -2.43
CA LEU A 79 -4.52 1.92 -1.11
C LEU A 79 -4.48 3.40 -0.73
N GLY A 80 -4.12 4.28 -1.67
CA GLY A 80 -4.13 5.72 -1.42
C GLY A 80 -5.52 6.28 -1.12
N HIS A 81 -6.57 5.74 -1.75
CA HIS A 81 -7.95 6.05 -1.36
C HIS A 81 -8.32 5.49 0.02
N ALA A 82 -7.85 4.30 0.40
CA ALA A 82 -8.06 3.76 1.74
C ALA A 82 -7.40 4.64 2.81
N MET A 83 -6.17 5.10 2.57
CA MET A 83 -5.47 6.05 3.44
C MET A 83 -6.21 7.40 3.54
N ALA A 84 -6.66 7.96 2.41
CA ALA A 84 -7.44 9.19 2.42
C ALA A 84 -8.80 9.03 3.14
N PHE A 85 -9.43 7.86 3.05
CA PHE A 85 -10.64 7.55 3.82
C PHE A 85 -10.35 7.51 5.31
N ASP A 86 -9.22 6.93 5.73
CA ASP A 86 -8.84 6.84 7.13
C ASP A 86 -8.64 8.23 7.75
N GLU A 87 -7.98 9.13 7.01
CA GLU A 87 -7.72 10.50 7.46
C GLU A 87 -8.97 11.38 7.47
N THR A 88 -9.83 11.28 6.44
CA THR A 88 -10.91 12.25 6.22
C THR A 88 -12.32 11.73 6.51
N GLY A 89 -12.49 10.41 6.62
CA GLY A 89 -13.80 9.75 6.64
C GLY A 89 -14.63 9.91 5.36
N ASN A 90 -14.06 10.50 4.30
CA ASN A 90 -14.81 10.85 3.09
C ASN A 90 -15.21 9.60 2.30
N ARG A 91 -16.51 9.29 2.31
CA ARG A 91 -17.08 8.13 1.61
C ARG A 91 -16.84 8.11 0.10
N LYS A 92 -16.51 9.23 -0.55
CA LYS A 92 -16.09 9.25 -1.96
C LYS A 92 -14.83 8.41 -2.20
N ALA A 93 -13.93 8.33 -1.22
CA ALA A 93 -12.74 7.51 -1.31
C ALA A 93 -13.08 6.01 -1.44
N ILE A 94 -14.13 5.52 -0.78
CA ILE A 94 -14.61 4.13 -0.94
C ILE A 94 -15.04 3.86 -2.39
N ALA A 95 -15.66 4.82 -3.06
CA ALA A 95 -15.99 4.68 -4.48
C ALA A 95 -14.72 4.57 -5.36
N GLY A 96 -13.66 5.30 -5.00
CA GLY A 96 -12.34 5.19 -5.61
C GLY A 96 -11.71 3.80 -5.45
N ILE A 97 -11.74 3.24 -4.23
CA ILE A 97 -11.29 1.87 -3.93
C ILE A 97 -12.05 0.87 -4.82
N LYS A 98 -13.39 0.92 -4.83
CA LYS A 98 -14.23 0.01 -5.63
C LYS A 98 -13.96 0.11 -7.13
N LYS A 99 -13.74 1.32 -7.65
CA LYS A 99 -13.41 1.53 -9.07
C LYS A 99 -12.09 0.84 -9.42
N CYS A 100 -11.07 0.99 -8.57
CA CYS A 100 -9.77 0.37 -8.78
C CYS A 100 -9.85 -1.16 -8.64
N LEU A 101 -10.53 -1.65 -7.60
CA LEU A 101 -10.74 -3.07 -7.36
C LEU A 101 -11.42 -3.76 -8.55
N LYS A 102 -12.48 -3.17 -9.10
CA LYS A 102 -13.16 -3.72 -10.29
C LYS A 102 -12.22 -3.90 -11.48
N ILE A 103 -11.25 -3.01 -11.66
CA ILE A 103 -10.26 -3.11 -12.75
C ILE A 103 -9.28 -4.25 -12.45
N LEU A 104 -8.79 -4.36 -11.21
CA LEU A 104 -7.89 -5.44 -10.80
C LEU A 104 -8.56 -6.82 -10.93
N GLU A 105 -9.84 -6.93 -10.54
CA GLU A 105 -10.63 -8.15 -10.69
C GLU A 105 -10.81 -8.56 -12.17
N GLN A 106 -10.88 -7.59 -13.10
CA GLN A 106 -10.89 -7.90 -14.53
C GLN A 106 -9.56 -8.50 -15.01
N PHE A 107 -8.42 -8.01 -14.50
CA PHE A 107 -7.11 -8.59 -14.81
C PHE A 107 -6.96 -9.99 -14.22
N GLU A 108 -7.43 -10.20 -12.99
CA GLU A 108 -7.47 -11.52 -12.35
C GLU A 108 -8.34 -12.49 -13.16
N ALA A 109 -9.55 -12.11 -13.54
CA ALA A 109 -10.46 -12.93 -14.35
C ALA A 109 -9.89 -13.26 -15.74
N SER A 110 -9.01 -12.41 -16.27
CA SER A 110 -8.30 -12.65 -17.53
C SER A 110 -7.09 -13.58 -17.37
N GLY A 111 -6.85 -14.12 -16.17
CA GLY A 111 -5.78 -15.08 -15.88
C GLY A 111 -4.46 -14.46 -15.42
N THR A 112 -4.42 -13.16 -15.10
CA THR A 112 -3.20 -12.50 -14.63
C THR A 112 -2.90 -12.88 -13.18
N LYS A 113 -2.22 -14.00 -12.96
CA LYS A 113 -1.92 -14.53 -11.62
C LYS A 113 -1.22 -13.54 -10.70
N ASN A 114 -0.34 -12.69 -11.24
CA ASN A 114 0.38 -11.68 -10.48
C ASN A 114 -0.52 -10.61 -9.86
N VAL A 115 -1.77 -10.47 -10.31
CA VAL A 115 -2.73 -9.49 -9.77
C VAL A 115 -3.51 -10.06 -8.58
N VAL A 116 -3.52 -11.37 -8.39
CA VAL A 116 -4.24 -12.05 -7.29
C VAL A 116 -3.89 -11.47 -5.91
N PRO A 117 -2.62 -11.40 -5.47
CA PRO A 117 -2.29 -10.82 -4.16
C PRO A 117 -2.72 -9.36 -4.02
N LEU A 118 -2.67 -8.59 -5.12
CA LEU A 118 -3.10 -7.18 -5.14
C LEU A 118 -4.61 -7.07 -4.92
N VAL A 119 -5.40 -7.91 -5.59
CA VAL A 119 -6.87 -7.94 -5.43
C VAL A 119 -7.24 -8.27 -3.99
N ARG A 120 -6.63 -9.33 -3.43
CA ARG A 120 -6.93 -9.76 -2.06
C ARG A 120 -6.61 -8.69 -1.03
N LEU A 121 -5.47 -8.00 -1.17
CA LEU A 121 -5.13 -6.89 -0.27
C LEU A 121 -6.12 -5.72 -0.40
N VAL A 122 -6.51 -5.34 -1.62
CA VAL A 122 -7.51 -4.27 -1.83
C VAL A 122 -8.89 -4.65 -1.28
N GLN A 123 -9.27 -5.93 -1.34
CA GLN A 123 -10.50 -6.42 -0.73
C GLN A 123 -10.46 -6.31 0.81
N ALA A 124 -9.33 -6.64 1.44
CA ALA A 124 -9.13 -6.48 2.88
C ALA A 124 -9.24 -5.00 3.30
N GLU A 125 -8.61 -4.09 2.57
CA GLU A 125 -8.71 -2.64 2.81
C GLU A 125 -10.13 -2.11 2.66
N LEU A 126 -10.84 -2.57 1.62
CA LEU A 126 -12.23 -2.20 1.41
C LEU A 126 -13.12 -2.66 2.58
N LEU A 127 -12.91 -3.87 3.09
CA LEU A 127 -13.63 -4.39 4.27
C LEU A 127 -13.42 -3.48 5.49
N VAL A 128 -12.18 -3.03 5.73
CA VAL A 128 -11.83 -2.11 6.82
C VAL A 128 -12.54 -0.77 6.64
N CYS A 129 -12.46 -0.16 5.45
CA CYS A 129 -13.12 1.13 5.19
C CYS A 129 -14.66 1.04 5.32
N GLN A 130 -15.26 -0.08 4.90
CA GLN A 130 -16.70 -0.30 5.02
C GLN A 130 -17.14 -0.51 6.49
N SER A 131 -16.26 -1.09 7.30
CA SER A 131 -16.55 -1.52 8.67
C SER A 131 -15.94 -0.63 9.76
N LYS A 132 -15.43 0.55 9.40
CA LYS A 132 -14.66 1.44 10.31
C LYS A 132 -15.32 1.71 11.67
N SER A 133 -16.65 1.82 11.73
CA SER A 133 -17.39 2.05 12.99
C SER A 133 -17.67 0.78 13.81
N LYS A 134 -17.25 -0.40 13.32
CA LYS A 134 -17.55 -1.71 13.91
C LYS A 134 -16.33 -2.64 13.84
N LEU A 135 -15.11 -2.12 13.84
CA LEU A 135 -13.88 -2.92 13.66
C LEU A 135 -13.81 -4.09 14.64
N SER A 136 -14.11 -3.88 15.94
CA SER A 136 -14.10 -4.97 16.93
C SER A 136 -15.07 -6.10 16.61
N LYS A 137 -16.19 -5.83 15.93
CA LYS A 137 -17.18 -6.85 15.54
C LYS A 137 -16.75 -7.66 14.32
N VAL A 138 -15.84 -7.13 13.52
CA VAL A 138 -15.37 -7.76 12.27
C VAL A 138 -13.88 -8.07 12.31
N ALA A 139 -13.25 -8.00 13.48
CA ALA A 139 -11.80 -8.11 13.65
C ALA A 139 -11.26 -9.45 13.10
N SER A 140 -11.94 -10.56 13.40
CA SER A 140 -11.59 -11.87 12.83
C SER A 140 -11.70 -11.91 11.31
N ASN A 141 -12.73 -11.29 10.72
CA ASN A 141 -12.87 -11.22 9.26
C ASN A 141 -11.77 -10.35 8.64
N ILE A 142 -11.34 -9.28 9.32
CA ILE A 142 -10.22 -8.45 8.88
C ILE A 142 -8.93 -9.26 8.92
N GLN A 143 -8.63 -9.92 10.04
CA GLN A 143 -7.47 -10.79 10.18
C GLN A 143 -7.43 -11.86 9.09
N GLU A 144 -8.56 -12.53 8.84
CA GLU A 144 -8.68 -13.54 7.78
C GLU A 144 -8.44 -12.95 6.39
N ALA A 145 -9.07 -11.80 6.07
CA ALA A 145 -8.90 -11.16 4.77
C ALA A 145 -7.44 -10.75 4.50
N TYR A 146 -6.73 -10.22 5.50
CA TYR A 146 -5.31 -9.95 5.38
C TYR A 146 -4.47 -11.23 5.31
N GLY A 147 -4.81 -12.27 6.08
CA GLY A 147 -4.17 -13.57 6.00
C GLY A 147 -4.25 -14.18 4.60
N VAL A 148 -5.39 -14.06 3.92
CA VAL A 148 -5.56 -14.47 2.52
C VAL A 148 -4.67 -13.65 1.58
N ALA A 149 -4.57 -12.34 1.77
CA ALA A 149 -3.70 -11.48 0.97
C ALA A 149 -2.21 -11.83 1.14
N ILE A 150 -1.78 -12.04 2.38
CA ILE A 150 -0.42 -12.43 2.76
C ILE A 150 -0.06 -13.79 2.16
N ALA A 151 -0.94 -14.79 2.31
CA ALA A 151 -0.74 -16.12 1.74
C ALA A 151 -0.63 -16.07 0.20
N ALA A 152 -1.49 -15.30 -0.47
CA ALA A 152 -1.43 -15.11 -1.91
C ALA A 152 -0.13 -14.41 -2.36
N ALA A 153 0.36 -13.43 -1.60
CA ALA A 153 1.62 -12.75 -1.89
C ALA A 153 2.82 -13.70 -1.74
N LYS A 154 2.81 -14.51 -0.68
CA LYS A 154 3.82 -15.53 -0.42
C LYS A 154 3.86 -16.60 -1.51
N GLU A 155 2.71 -17.13 -1.91
CA GLU A 155 2.61 -18.12 -3.01
C GLU A 155 3.15 -17.54 -4.33
N ALA A 156 2.90 -16.25 -4.58
CA ALA A 156 3.40 -15.54 -5.76
C ALA A 156 4.86 -15.07 -5.63
N SER A 157 5.54 -15.31 -4.49
CA SER A 157 6.88 -14.80 -4.18
C SER A 157 7.01 -13.27 -4.26
N PHE A 158 5.95 -12.55 -3.90
CA PHE A 158 5.92 -11.08 -3.85
C PHE A 158 6.17 -10.58 -2.44
N VAL A 159 7.42 -10.71 -1.99
CA VAL A 159 7.87 -10.34 -0.64
C VAL A 159 7.50 -8.91 -0.25
N ASN A 160 7.56 -7.97 -1.19
CA ASN A 160 7.21 -6.57 -0.96
C ASN A 160 5.70 -6.34 -0.75
N ILE A 161 4.85 -7.21 -1.32
CA ILE A 161 3.39 -7.18 -1.11
C ILE A 161 3.03 -7.92 0.17
N GLU A 162 3.73 -9.01 0.49
CA GLU A 162 3.62 -9.70 1.78
C GLU A 162 3.98 -8.76 2.94
N ALA A 163 5.08 -8.00 2.81
CA ALA A 163 5.51 -6.99 3.76
C ALA A 163 4.43 -5.92 3.99
N LEU A 164 3.90 -5.35 2.90
CA LEU A 164 2.89 -4.31 2.94
C LEU A 164 1.57 -4.81 3.52
N ALA A 165 1.10 -5.99 3.11
CA ALA A 165 -0.13 -6.57 3.63
C ALA A 165 -0.01 -6.84 5.14
N SER A 166 1.14 -7.34 5.59
CA SER A 166 1.43 -7.57 7.01
C SER A 166 1.47 -6.27 7.81
N GLU A 167 2.14 -5.22 7.30
CA GLU A 167 2.19 -3.91 7.95
C GLU A 167 0.79 -3.31 8.13
N ARG A 168 -0.02 -3.36 7.07
CA ARG A 168 -1.39 -2.83 7.08
C ARG A 168 -2.28 -3.61 8.04
N ALA A 169 -2.20 -4.94 8.04
CA ALA A 169 -2.88 -5.79 9.01
C ALA A 169 -2.50 -5.42 10.44
N ALA A 170 -1.19 -5.27 10.71
CA ALA A 170 -0.67 -4.92 12.01
C ALA A 170 -1.23 -3.58 12.51
N GLY A 171 -1.17 -2.52 11.69
CA GLY A 171 -1.67 -1.20 12.07
C GLY A 171 -3.17 -1.17 12.36
N ILE A 172 -3.98 -1.93 11.59
CA ILE A 172 -5.42 -1.99 11.80
C ILE A 172 -5.77 -2.81 13.05
N LEU A 173 -5.11 -3.95 13.27
CA LEU A 173 -5.36 -4.80 14.43
C LEU A 173 -4.86 -4.15 15.73
N ALA A 174 -3.84 -3.29 15.67
CA ALA A 174 -3.30 -2.58 16.83
C ALA A 174 -4.32 -1.68 17.53
N VAL A 175 -5.36 -1.22 16.83
CA VAL A 175 -6.39 -0.32 17.38
C VAL A 175 -7.65 -1.08 17.85
N ILE A 176 -7.63 -2.42 17.80
CA ILE A 176 -8.73 -3.27 18.21
C ILE A 176 -8.33 -3.97 19.52
N GLU A 177 -9.09 -3.71 20.58
CA GLU A 177 -8.88 -4.31 21.90
C GLU A 177 -8.82 -5.85 21.82
N GLY A 178 -7.76 -6.42 22.39
CA GLY A 178 -7.52 -7.87 22.45
C GLY A 178 -6.80 -8.45 21.24
N PHE A 179 -6.40 -7.63 20.26
CA PHE A 179 -5.65 -8.04 19.07
C PHE A 179 -4.19 -7.54 19.06
N GLU A 180 -3.70 -6.98 20.17
CA GLU A 180 -2.36 -6.39 20.28
C GLU A 180 -1.26 -7.42 20.01
N GLY A 181 -1.39 -8.63 20.57
CA GLY A 181 -0.43 -9.71 20.32
C GLY A 181 -0.37 -10.13 18.84
N ILE A 182 -1.54 -10.28 18.21
CA ILE A 182 -1.65 -10.64 16.79
C ILE A 182 -1.09 -9.50 15.91
N SER A 183 -1.37 -8.25 16.26
CA SER A 183 -0.80 -7.07 15.59
C SER A 183 0.74 -7.09 15.63
N MET A 184 1.33 -7.40 16.78
CA MET A 184 2.79 -7.49 16.91
C MET A 184 3.41 -8.62 16.08
N ASP A 185 2.73 -9.75 15.93
CA ASP A 185 3.19 -10.84 15.06
C ASP A 185 3.22 -10.40 13.58
N PHE A 186 2.20 -9.65 13.13
CA PHE A 186 2.19 -9.09 11.79
C PHE A 186 3.27 -8.01 11.57
N TYR A 187 3.56 -7.17 12.56
CA TYR A 187 4.67 -6.21 12.46
C TYR A 187 6.02 -6.91 12.27
N LYS A 188 6.29 -7.98 13.04
CA LYS A 188 7.53 -8.77 12.90
C LYS A 188 7.62 -9.47 11.54
N ALA A 189 6.51 -10.00 11.04
CA ALA A 189 6.45 -10.60 9.71
C ALA A 189 6.75 -9.55 8.62
N SER A 190 6.15 -8.35 8.74
CA SER A 190 6.42 -7.23 7.84
C SER A 190 7.89 -6.81 7.84
N LEU A 191 8.48 -6.64 9.03
CA LEU A 191 9.90 -6.30 9.19
C LEU A 191 10.81 -7.33 8.52
N THR A 192 10.55 -8.62 8.73
CA THR A 192 11.31 -9.72 8.09
C THR A 192 11.23 -9.62 6.57
N CYS A 193 10.04 -9.40 6.02
CA CYS A 193 9.85 -9.29 4.58
C CYS A 193 10.54 -8.03 4.00
N TYR A 194 10.51 -6.89 4.71
CA TYR A 194 11.22 -5.69 4.25
C TYR A 194 12.74 -5.84 4.31
N HIS A 195 13.27 -6.56 5.29
CA HIS A 195 14.68 -6.96 5.30
C HIS A 195 15.03 -7.83 4.08
N GLU A 196 14.25 -8.87 3.80
CA GLU A 196 14.47 -9.75 2.63
C GLU A 196 14.35 -8.98 1.30
N PHE A 197 13.46 -8.01 1.24
CA PHE A 197 13.29 -7.13 0.09
C PHE A 197 14.42 -6.11 -0.09
N GLY A 198 15.22 -5.84 0.96
CA GLY A 198 16.28 -4.83 0.96
C GLY A 198 15.76 -3.38 1.07
N ALA A 199 14.65 -3.18 1.78
CA ALA A 199 14.05 -1.87 1.99
C ALA A 199 14.47 -1.26 3.34
N ASP A 200 15.75 -0.90 3.48
CA ASP A 200 16.37 -0.44 4.73
C ASP A 200 15.58 0.71 5.41
N ALA A 201 15.15 1.72 4.65
CA ALA A 201 14.35 2.82 5.22
C ALA A 201 13.01 2.36 5.83
N LYS A 202 12.38 1.31 5.28
CA LYS A 202 11.16 0.73 5.87
C LYS A 202 11.49 -0.09 7.11
N VAL A 203 12.60 -0.81 7.11
CA VAL A 203 13.10 -1.54 8.29
C VAL A 203 13.29 -0.57 9.47
N ASP A 204 14.03 0.51 9.27
CA ASP A 204 14.31 1.50 10.33
C ASP A 204 13.02 2.13 10.90
N GLU A 205 12.05 2.44 10.03
CA GLU A 205 10.74 2.96 10.42
C GLU A 205 9.95 1.93 11.26
N LEU A 206 9.90 0.67 10.80
CA LEU A 206 9.19 -0.42 11.45
C LEU A 206 9.78 -0.78 12.81
N ASP A 207 11.11 -0.82 12.93
CA ASP A 207 11.79 -1.03 14.22
C ASP A 207 11.39 0.05 15.23
N THR A 208 11.41 1.32 14.81
CA THR A 208 10.96 2.44 15.66
C THR A 208 9.49 2.32 16.08
N ILE A 209 8.61 1.80 15.21
CA ILE A 209 7.21 1.55 15.55
C ILE A 209 7.09 0.40 16.55
N ILE A 210 7.82 -0.70 16.34
CA ILE A 210 7.80 -1.90 17.19
C ILE A 210 8.30 -1.57 18.59
N GLU A 211 9.43 -0.86 18.71
CA GLU A 211 10.00 -0.45 20.00
C GLU A 211 9.02 0.38 20.83
N ARG A 212 8.36 1.36 20.20
CA ARG A 212 7.33 2.18 20.87
C ARG A 212 6.17 1.34 21.37
N LYS A 213 5.67 0.40 20.56
CA LYS A 213 4.55 -0.48 20.95
C LYS A 213 4.91 -1.42 22.10
N VAL A 214 6.16 -1.90 22.14
CA VAL A 214 6.65 -2.72 23.26
C VAL A 214 6.71 -1.88 24.55
N GLN A 215 7.15 -0.63 24.47
CA GLN A 215 7.18 0.27 25.62
C GLN A 215 5.77 0.59 26.14
N GLU A 216 4.81 0.87 25.26
CA GLU A 216 3.40 1.13 25.59
C GLU A 216 2.72 -0.08 26.26
N SER A 217 3.12 -1.30 25.92
CA SER A 217 2.57 -2.52 26.51
C SER A 217 3.15 -2.85 27.90
N ALA A 218 4.27 -2.20 28.28
CA ALA A 218 4.98 -2.43 29.54
C ALA A 218 4.63 -1.41 30.63
N SER A 219 3.95 -0.32 30.27
CA SER A 219 3.48 0.76 31.15
C SER A 219 2.04 0.55 31.61
#